data_AF-A0A1C5Y0W5-F1
#
_entry.id   AF-A0A1C5Y0W5-F1
#
_cell.length_a   1.000
_cell.length_b   1.000
_cell.length_c   1.000
_cell.angle_alpha   90.00
_cell.angle_beta   90.00
_cell.angle_gamma   90.00
#
_symmetry.space_group_name_H-M   'P 1'
#
loop_
_entity.id
_entity.type
_entity.pdbx_description
1 polymer ?
#
loop_
_entity_poly.entity_id
_entity_poly.type
_entity_poly.pdbx_seq_one_letter_code
_entity_poly.pdbx_strand_id
1 'polypeptide(L)'
;MVIFGGSAGSFTLTEMTAEKFYEAGMNVMAVAYRDVEGAPSTLSGIPVELIANAVYWCKENVAEKIGIWGISLGGQLALFLGSLYNNLISCVVAINPMHFLQQGMSSFKKMEFEDCSCFTFEGKDLFYCSVQEWTVCFLLN
;
A
#
# COMPACT_ATOMS: atom_id res chain seq x y z
N MET A 1 4.12 -12.87 6.25
CA MET A 1 4.28 -11.43 5.97
C MET A 1 3.66 -11.14 4.62
N VAL A 2 2.69 -10.22 4.56
CA VAL A 2 2.21 -9.69 3.27
C VAL A 2 2.93 -8.36 3.03
N ILE A 3 3.59 -8.20 1.89
CA ILE A 3 4.44 -7.05 1.62
C ILE A 3 4.06 -6.37 0.30
N PHE A 4 4.19 -5.05 0.25
CA PHE A 4 3.79 -4.27 -0.92
C PHE A 4 4.60 -2.97 -1.05
N GLY A 5 4.81 -2.57 -2.31
CA GLY A 5 5.69 -1.45 -2.67
C GLY A 5 5.05 -0.06 -2.53
N GLY A 6 5.80 0.96 -2.94
CA GLY A 6 5.36 2.36 -2.99
C GLY A 6 4.81 2.78 -4.35
N SER A 7 4.73 4.09 -4.58
CA SER A 7 4.09 4.70 -5.75
C SER A 7 4.80 4.46 -7.08
N ALA A 8 6.09 4.09 -7.06
CA ALA A 8 6.92 3.94 -8.25
C ALA A 8 6.48 2.82 -9.21
N GLY A 9 5.62 1.89 -8.77
CA GLY A 9 5.08 0.82 -9.60
C GLY A 9 6.05 -0.33 -9.90
N SER A 10 7.36 -0.10 -9.82
CA SER A 10 8.37 -1.17 -9.91
C SER A 10 8.19 -2.20 -8.80
N PHE A 11 8.03 -3.47 -9.19
CA PHE A 11 7.88 -4.58 -8.25
C PHE A 11 9.22 -5.12 -7.72
N THR A 12 10.34 -4.77 -8.36
CA THR A 12 11.69 -5.29 -8.05
C THR A 12 12.11 -5.07 -6.60
N LEU A 13 11.89 -3.87 -6.04
CA LEU A 13 12.23 -3.61 -4.64
C LEU A 13 11.41 -4.49 -3.69
N THR A 14 10.14 -4.71 -4.03
CA THR A 14 9.23 -5.56 -3.24
C THR A 14 9.72 -7.01 -3.28
N GLU A 15 10.10 -7.53 -4.45
CA GLU A 15 10.66 -8.89 -4.60
C GLU A 15 11.96 -9.07 -3.81
N MET A 16 12.91 -8.13 -3.93
CA MET A 16 14.16 -8.18 -3.17
C MET A 16 13.91 -8.14 -1.66
N THR A 17 12.90 -7.37 -1.22
CA THR A 17 12.51 -7.31 0.20
C THR A 17 11.86 -8.63 0.64
N ALA A 18 11.05 -9.24 -0.22
CA ALA A 18 10.46 -10.56 0.02
C ALA A 18 11.54 -11.63 0.24
N GLU A 19 12.58 -11.65 -0.60
CA GLU A 19 13.70 -12.56 -0.48
C GLU A 19 14.38 -12.42 0.90
N LYS A 20 14.56 -11.19 1.40
CA LYS A 20 15.13 -10.98 2.75
C LYS A 20 14.26 -11.48 3.89
N PHE A 21 12.94 -11.35 3.78
CA PHE A 21 12.04 -11.96 4.77
C PHE A 21 12.05 -13.50 4.69
N TYR A 22 12.15 -14.05 3.48
CA TYR A 22 12.27 -15.48 3.26
C TYR A 22 13.57 -16.05 3.84
N GLU A 23 14.72 -15.41 3.57
CA GLU A 23 16.02 -15.75 4.16
C GLU A 23 15.99 -15.71 5.70
N ALA A 24 15.17 -14.84 6.29
CA ALA A 24 14.95 -14.75 7.74
C ALA A 24 13.98 -15.82 8.28
N GLY A 25 13.54 -16.77 7.45
CA GLY A 25 12.67 -17.89 7.83
C GLY A 25 11.18 -17.54 7.89
N MET A 26 10.75 -16.46 7.24
CA MET A 26 9.34 -16.05 7.21
C MET A 26 8.65 -16.46 5.90
N ASN A 27 7.43 -16.97 6.00
CA ASN A 27 6.53 -17.05 4.85
C ASN A 27 6.19 -15.63 4.37
N VAL A 28 6.45 -15.34 3.10
CA VAL A 28 6.24 -14.02 2.52
C VAL A 28 5.32 -14.10 1.31
N MET A 29 4.41 -13.13 1.18
CA MET A 29 3.59 -12.91 -0.01
C MET A 29 3.81 -11.47 -0.45
N ALA A 30 4.49 -11.30 -1.58
CA ALA A 30 4.63 -9.99 -2.22
C ALA A 30 3.41 -9.73 -3.10
N VAL A 31 2.76 -8.57 -2.90
CA VAL A 31 1.54 -8.20 -3.63
C VAL A 31 1.81 -6.96 -4.46
N ALA A 32 1.68 -7.10 -5.78
CA ALA A 32 1.67 -5.99 -6.70
C ALA A 32 0.22 -5.48 -6.84
N TYR A 33 0.01 -4.20 -6.56
CA TYR A 33 -1.31 -3.57 -6.67
C TYR A 33 -1.42 -2.60 -7.86
N ARG A 34 -0.33 -2.40 -8.61
CA ARG A 34 -0.28 -1.56 -9.83
C ARG A 34 0.90 -1.94 -10.73
N ASP A 35 0.91 -1.41 -11.95
CA ASP A 35 2.01 -1.45 -12.93
C ASP A 35 2.59 -2.85 -13.20
N VAL A 36 1.76 -3.88 -13.04
CA VAL A 36 2.01 -5.26 -13.46
C VAL A 36 0.85 -5.75 -14.32
N GLU A 37 1.05 -6.83 -15.06
CA GLU A 37 -0.01 -7.43 -15.88
C GLU A 37 -1.24 -7.78 -15.03
N GLY A 38 -2.42 -7.33 -15.47
CA GLY A 38 -3.68 -7.54 -14.75
C GLY A 38 -3.97 -6.56 -13.60
N ALA A 39 -3.04 -5.67 -13.26
CA ALA A 39 -3.25 -4.61 -12.27
C ALA A 39 -3.46 -3.23 -12.94
N PRO A 40 -4.04 -2.25 -12.21
CA PRO A 40 -4.16 -0.88 -12.70
C PRO A 40 -2.80 -0.27 -13.10
N SER A 41 -2.79 0.53 -14.17
CA SER A 41 -1.61 1.29 -14.63
C SER A 41 -1.49 2.67 -14.00
N THR A 42 -2.50 3.10 -13.24
CA THR A 42 -2.56 4.39 -12.54
C THR A 42 -2.60 4.19 -11.03
N LEU A 43 -2.31 5.25 -10.29
CA LEU A 43 -2.46 5.30 -8.83
C LEU A 43 -3.77 5.99 -8.47
N SER A 44 -4.88 5.45 -8.94
CA SER A 44 -6.19 6.04 -8.71
C SER A 44 -7.21 4.96 -8.38
N GLY A 45 -7.91 5.13 -7.27
CA GLY A 45 -9.02 4.28 -6.87
C GLY A 45 -8.68 2.80 -6.65
N ILE A 46 -7.45 2.47 -6.30
CA ILE A 46 -7.00 1.08 -6.11
C ILE A 46 -7.71 0.47 -4.89
N PRO A 47 -8.42 -0.67 -5.02
CA PRO A 47 -9.12 -1.26 -3.89
C PRO A 47 -8.16 -1.76 -2.82
N VAL A 48 -8.32 -1.31 -1.57
CA VAL A 48 -7.51 -1.80 -0.44
C VAL A 48 -7.75 -3.27 -0.16
N GLU A 49 -8.89 -3.80 -0.62
CA GLU A 49 -9.29 -5.21 -0.54
C GLU A 49 -8.31 -6.12 -1.29
N LEU A 50 -7.57 -5.63 -2.29
CA LEU A 50 -6.52 -6.43 -2.94
C LEU A 50 -5.50 -6.95 -1.93
N ILE A 51 -5.08 -6.08 -1.01
CA ILE A 51 -4.14 -6.45 0.05
C ILE A 51 -4.86 -7.19 1.18
N ALA A 52 -6.08 -6.77 1.54
CA ALA A 52 -6.84 -7.45 2.59
C ALA A 52 -7.12 -8.91 2.24
N ASN A 53 -7.48 -9.21 0.98
CA ASN A 53 -7.70 -10.58 0.49
C ASN A 53 -6.43 -11.42 0.58
N ALA A 54 -5.26 -10.85 0.30
CA ALA A 54 -3.97 -11.54 0.52
C ALA A 54 -3.74 -11.86 2.01
N VAL A 55 -4.09 -10.94 2.92
CA VAL A 55 -4.04 -11.16 4.37
C VAL A 55 -4.98 -12.28 4.79
N TYR A 56 -6.23 -12.28 4.32
CA TYR A 56 -7.21 -13.35 4.60
C TYR A 56 -6.69 -14.70 4.12
N TRP A 57 -6.28 -14.78 2.85
CA TRP A 57 -5.76 -16.02 2.28
C TRP A 57 -4.55 -16.55 3.06
N CYS A 58 -3.60 -15.67 3.43
CA CYS A 58 -2.46 -16.07 4.24
C CYS A 58 -2.88 -16.56 5.63
N LYS A 59 -3.88 -15.92 6.26
CA LYS A 59 -4.36 -16.32 7.58
C LYS A 59 -5.01 -17.70 7.55
N GLU A 60 -5.75 -18.00 6.49
CA GLU A 60 -6.45 -19.26 6.30
C GLU A 60 -5.50 -20.41 5.91
N ASN A 61 -4.49 -20.13 5.09
CA ASN A 61 -3.71 -21.18 4.42
C ASN A 61 -2.25 -21.29 4.90
N VAL A 62 -1.70 -20.25 5.53
CA VAL A 62 -0.25 -20.14 5.76
C VAL A 62 0.11 -19.99 7.24
N ALA A 63 -0.51 -19.07 7.96
CA ALA A 63 -0.13 -18.77 9.35
C ALA A 63 -1.24 -18.11 10.16
N GLU A 64 -1.31 -18.40 11.45
CA GLU A 64 -2.29 -17.80 12.38
C GLU A 64 -2.10 -16.28 12.56
N LYS A 65 -0.83 -15.84 12.61
CA LYS A 65 -0.43 -14.44 12.79
C LYS A 65 0.10 -13.87 11.49
N ILE A 66 -0.53 -12.82 11.00
CA ILE A 66 -0.15 -12.14 9.76
C ILE A 66 0.36 -10.75 10.09
N GLY A 67 1.59 -10.45 9.67
CA GLY A 67 2.11 -9.09 9.63
C GLY A 67 2.08 -8.53 8.22
N ILE A 68 2.01 -7.21 8.12
CA ILE A 68 2.09 -6.48 6.86
C ILE A 68 3.27 -5.51 6.84
N TRP A 69 3.88 -5.33 5.68
CA TRP A 69 4.99 -4.41 5.45
C TRP A 69 4.71 -3.54 4.23
N GLY A 70 4.99 -2.25 4.33
CA GLY A 70 4.88 -1.34 3.21
C GLY A 70 5.86 -0.18 3.29
N ILE A 71 6.25 0.36 2.13
CA ILE A 71 7.18 1.48 2.00
C ILE A 71 6.57 2.66 1.25
N SER A 72 6.83 3.89 1.72
CA SER A 72 6.34 5.14 1.12
C SER A 72 4.80 5.14 1.01
N LEU A 73 4.22 5.22 -0.19
CA LEU A 73 2.77 5.06 -0.39
C LEU A 73 2.26 3.72 0.16
N GLY A 74 3.04 2.65 0.04
CA GLY A 74 2.74 1.37 0.68
C GLY A 74 2.83 1.43 2.20
N GLY A 75 3.71 2.27 2.76
CA GLY A 75 3.80 2.45 4.21
C GLY A 75 2.54 3.12 4.78
N GLN A 76 2.05 4.15 4.08
CA GLN A 76 0.75 4.76 4.35
C GLN A 76 -0.39 3.73 4.26
N LEU A 77 -0.44 2.94 3.19
CA LEU A 77 -1.43 1.88 3.02
C LEU A 77 -1.36 0.84 4.15
N ALA A 78 -0.15 0.49 4.60
CA ALA A 78 0.04 -0.46 5.68
C ALA A 78 -0.53 0.06 7.02
N LEU A 79 -0.31 1.34 7.34
CA LEU A 79 -0.92 1.97 8.52
C LEU A 79 -2.45 1.98 8.42
N PHE A 80 -2.98 2.35 7.25
CA PHE A 80 -4.42 2.38 7.01
C PHE A 80 -5.05 0.99 7.19
N LEU A 81 -4.52 -0.02 6.52
CA LEU A 81 -4.99 -1.41 6.62
C LEU A 81 -4.87 -1.94 8.04
N GLY A 82 -3.77 -1.66 8.74
CA GLY A 82 -3.58 -2.03 10.13
C GLY A 82 -4.64 -1.44 11.07
N SER A 83 -5.09 -0.21 10.80
CA SER A 83 -6.18 0.42 11.55
C SER A 83 -7.54 -0.22 11.26
N LEU A 84 -7.80 -0.52 9.99
CA LEU A 84 -9.08 -1.01 9.48
C LEU A 84 -9.31 -2.50 9.81
N TYR A 85 -8.26 -3.31 9.69
CA TYR A 85 -8.29 -4.77 9.86
C TYR A 85 -7.48 -5.22 11.09
N ASN A 86 -7.55 -4.46 12.19
CA ASN A 86 -6.77 -4.67 13.42
C ASN A 86 -7.00 -6.04 14.09
N ASN A 87 -8.13 -6.70 13.80
CA ASN A 87 -8.44 -8.04 14.26
C ASN A 87 -7.75 -9.15 13.44
N LEU A 88 -7.31 -8.84 12.22
CA LEU A 88 -6.64 -9.78 11.32
C LEU A 88 -5.12 -9.60 11.33
N ILE A 89 -4.67 -8.35 11.37
CA ILE A 89 -3.27 -7.96 11.23
C ILE A 89 -2.62 -7.89 12.62
N SER A 90 -1.65 -8.76 12.85
CA SER A 90 -0.92 -8.87 14.12
C SER A 90 0.26 -7.91 14.24
N CYS A 91 0.75 -7.37 13.12
CA CYS A 91 1.91 -6.47 13.09
C CYS A 91 1.89 -5.61 11.83
N VAL A 92 2.25 -4.33 11.97
CA VAL A 92 2.41 -3.39 10.86
C VAL A 92 3.83 -2.86 10.87
N VAL A 93 4.52 -2.96 9.74
CA VAL A 93 5.83 -2.35 9.51
C VAL A 93 5.69 -1.32 8.39
N ALA A 94 5.69 -0.04 8.77
CA ALA A 94 5.54 1.07 7.84
C ALA A 94 6.88 1.80 7.67
N ILE A 95 7.45 1.72 6.47
CA ILE A 95 8.75 2.33 6.15
C ILE A 95 8.53 3.66 5.46
N ASN A 96 9.00 4.75 6.08
CA ASN A 96 8.83 6.12 5.59
C ASN A 96 7.39 6.44 5.13
N PRO A 97 6.38 6.21 5.98
CA PRO A 97 4.97 6.39 5.61
C PRO A 97 4.58 7.87 5.55
N MET A 98 3.49 8.15 4.84
CA MET A 98 2.71 9.37 5.01
C MET A 98 1.66 9.17 6.10
N HIS A 99 1.29 10.25 6.79
CA HIS A 99 0.29 10.25 7.88
C HIS A 99 -1.13 10.57 7.39
N PHE A 100 -1.31 10.80 6.09
CA PHE A 100 -2.58 11.06 5.41
C PHE A 100 -2.67 10.18 4.16
N LEU A 101 -3.87 10.01 3.60
CA LEU A 101 -4.04 9.34 2.32
C LEU A 101 -3.74 10.27 1.15
N GLN A 102 -3.00 9.76 0.17
CA GLN A 102 -2.57 10.51 -1.01
C GLN A 102 -3.67 10.62 -2.08
N GLN A 103 -3.72 11.79 -2.73
CA GLN A 103 -4.49 12.03 -3.96
C GLN A 103 -4.08 11.11 -5.11
N GLY A 104 -5.09 10.65 -5.84
CA GLY A 104 -4.98 9.82 -7.03
C GLY A 104 -4.14 10.47 -8.13
N MET A 105 -3.47 9.64 -8.91
CA MET A 105 -2.49 10.10 -9.89
C MET A 105 -2.48 9.20 -11.13
N SER A 106 -2.79 9.81 -12.26
CA SER A 106 -2.81 9.15 -13.57
C SER A 106 -1.42 8.99 -14.17
N SER A 107 -0.47 9.87 -13.81
CA SER A 107 0.92 9.77 -14.26
C SER A 107 1.91 10.34 -13.26
N PHE A 108 2.76 9.48 -12.69
CA PHE A 108 3.87 9.93 -11.83
C PHE A 108 4.90 10.75 -12.61
N LYS A 109 5.23 10.34 -13.84
CA LYS A 109 6.24 11.03 -14.65
C LYS A 109 5.85 12.46 -15.01
N LYS A 110 4.55 12.71 -15.21
CA LYS A 110 4.03 14.03 -15.58
C LYS A 110 3.47 14.81 -14.41
N MET A 111 3.43 14.21 -13.21
CA MET A 111 2.77 14.79 -12.03
C MET A 111 1.30 15.15 -12.31
N GLU A 112 0.58 14.27 -13.02
CA GLU A 112 -0.85 14.44 -13.34
C GLU A 112 -1.70 13.79 -12.24
N PHE A 113 -2.45 14.61 -11.51
CA PHE A 113 -3.30 14.20 -10.39
C PHE A 113 -4.77 14.17 -10.78
N GLU A 114 -5.52 13.30 -10.12
CA GLU A 114 -6.95 13.13 -10.31
C GLU A 114 -7.73 13.57 -9.06
N ASP A 115 -8.98 14.00 -9.24
CA ASP A 115 -9.87 14.35 -8.12
C ASP A 115 -10.48 13.08 -7.49
N CYS A 116 -9.59 12.23 -6.96
CA CYS A 116 -9.90 11.00 -6.23
C CYS A 116 -8.73 10.64 -5.30
N SER A 117 -8.88 9.60 -4.50
CA SER A 117 -7.81 9.00 -3.71
C SER A 117 -7.00 8.00 -4.52
N CYS A 118 -5.77 7.75 -4.10
CA CYS A 118 -5.04 6.57 -4.58
C CYS A 118 -5.77 5.26 -4.27
N PHE A 119 -6.59 5.23 -3.22
CA PHE A 119 -7.19 4.01 -2.69
C PHE A 119 -8.69 4.14 -2.45
N THR A 120 -9.42 3.06 -2.72
CA THR A 120 -10.85 2.93 -2.41
C THR A 120 -11.08 1.88 -1.32
N PHE A 121 -12.17 2.02 -0.58
CA PHE A 121 -12.68 1.01 0.34
C PHE A 121 -14.18 0.81 0.11
N GLU A 122 -14.59 -0.44 -0.10
CA GLU A 122 -15.95 -0.83 -0.50
C GLU A 122 -16.44 -0.09 -1.74
N GLY A 123 -15.53 0.14 -2.70
CA GLY A 123 -15.79 0.89 -3.93
C GLY A 123 -16.01 2.40 -3.72
N LYS A 124 -15.82 2.92 -2.50
CA LYS A 124 -15.91 4.35 -2.20
C LYS A 124 -14.53 4.95 -2.08
N ASP A 125 -14.40 6.19 -2.53
CA ASP A 125 -13.18 6.94 -2.42
C ASP A 125 -12.85 7.22 -0.96
N LEU A 126 -11.58 7.02 -0.57
CA LEU A 126 -11.13 7.32 0.78
C LEU A 126 -10.81 8.81 0.93
N PHE A 127 -11.04 9.38 2.12
CA PHE A 127 -10.68 10.76 2.39
C PHE A 127 -9.17 10.97 2.22
N TYR A 128 -8.77 11.84 1.30
CA TYR A 128 -7.38 12.05 0.92
C TYR A 128 -7.00 13.52 1.04
N CYS A 129 -5.71 13.79 1.14
CA CYS A 129 -5.16 15.14 1.13
C CYS A 129 -4.70 15.47 -0.30
N SER A 130 -5.18 16.59 -0.83
CA SER A 130 -4.83 17.02 -2.19
C SER A 130 -3.41 17.56 -2.27
N VAL A 131 -2.78 17.49 -3.44
CA VAL A 131 -1.40 17.98 -3.63
C VAL A 131 -1.26 19.48 -3.33
N GLN A 132 -2.32 20.25 -3.50
CA GLN A 132 -2.36 21.67 -3.15
C GLN A 132 -2.20 21.87 -1.64
N GLU A 133 -2.82 21.00 -0.83
CA GLU A 133 -2.70 21.00 0.62
C GLU A 133 -1.33 20.46 1.08
N TRP A 134 -0.73 19.51 0.34
CA TRP A 134 0.60 18.97 0.65
C TRP A 134 1.68 20.05 0.66
N THR A 135 1.64 20.93 -0.34
CA THR A 135 2.66 21.96 -0.54
C THR A 135 2.69 22.95 0.64
N VAL A 136 1.52 23.19 1.26
CA VAL A 136 1.41 24.05 2.44
C VAL A 136 2.09 23.40 3.65
N CYS A 137 1.90 22.11 3.88
CA CYS A 137 2.51 21.39 5.01
C CYS A 137 4.05 21.32 4.94
N PHE A 138 4.63 21.27 3.73
CA PHE A 138 6.09 21.27 3.55
C PHE A 138 6.74 22.66 3.64
N LEU A 139 5.99 23.72 3.35
CA LEU A 139 6.49 25.11 3.44
C LEU A 139 6.36 25.71 4.85
N LEU A 140 5.64 25.05 5.75
CA LEU A 140 5.40 25.51 7.12
C LEU A 140 6.31 24.84 8.17
N ASN A 141 7.28 24.01 7.74
CA ASN A 141 8.36 23.46 8.58
C ASN A 141 9.72 23.93 8.07
#